data_AF-A0AA90UHH0-F1
#
_entry.id   AF-A0AA90UHH0-F1
#
_cell.length_a   1.000
_cell.length_b   1.000
_cell.length_c   1.000
_cell.angle_alpha   90.00
_cell.angle_beta   90.00
_cell.angle_gamma   90.00
#
_symmetry.space_group_name_H-M   'P 1'
#
loop_
_entity.id
_entity.type
_entity.pdbx_description
1 polymer ?
#
loop_
_entity_poly.entity_id
_entity_poly.type
_entity_poly.pdbx_seq_one_letter_code
_entity_poly.pdbx_strand_id
1 'polypeptide(L)'
;MSHTSETKEQAFEALIEKALVGSTIEERKALGITAKDVDAQQPAADQYYWGVPSDFKYKQNEDWAIDMRRLMSFLHATQQDILDTYVGRTPLERAIPERISKDIETFGIIKVLRKGIKVENIELKLWFPKPSPADAQENMLLFQQNQFSVTRQQTYSRLKPGDEIDMVLYVNGLPIFTFEWKNPWTYQTARYNGQKQYKEDRNPKDKLLNFGRCLAHFTGDKNEIFFTTKLAGKETYFMPFNKGLPNGQGAGNPVNPNGYKTSYLWEWVLQKDCLAAIIDKYVCFDYGEAKTGKTVPHIMKNAKKLIFPRYHQLDVVTKLLEDVSEKGVGERYLIQHSAGSGKSNSLTWLALQVIDACPTTMAAKRAKGLEEKLFNSAIVVTDRTLLDDQITANIRAFGQTLKIFAHATSSSKLKEAIEGGKRIITTTIQKFPFICDTIKDVSDRNFAIIIDEAHSSQSGIASDKMNASMQQNGSSEQDADTGGADTDELIEKLMKERKMSTNCSYFAFTATPKRETLERFGWEDVNGERGEKGKFYPFHLYSMKQAIEEGFILDVLTNYTTYQGYYEVIKSIKE
;
A
#
# COMPACT_ATOMS: atom_id res chain seq x y z
N MET A 1 -2.93 -11.44 42.18
CA MET A 1 -2.07 -12.29 41.32
C MET A 1 -2.12 -11.80 39.85
N SER A 2 -1.80 -10.53 39.58
CA SER A 2 -1.89 -9.94 38.21
C SER A 2 -0.59 -9.33 37.68
N HIS A 3 0.50 -9.30 38.44
CA HIS A 3 1.72 -8.56 38.04
C HIS A 3 2.71 -9.35 37.15
N THR A 4 2.48 -10.64 36.90
CA THR A 4 3.37 -11.46 36.07
C THR A 4 3.00 -11.52 34.58
N SER A 5 1.80 -11.07 34.18
CA SER A 5 1.44 -10.97 32.75
C SER A 5 1.88 -9.64 32.14
N GLU A 6 1.78 -8.54 32.90
CA GLU A 6 2.16 -7.18 32.47
C GLU A 6 3.64 -7.11 32.05
N THR A 7 4.52 -7.79 32.78
CA THR A 7 5.97 -7.78 32.52
C THR A 7 6.36 -8.38 31.16
N LYS A 8 5.53 -9.25 30.58
CA LYS A 8 5.86 -9.95 29.32
C LYS A 8 5.31 -9.24 28.07
N GLU A 9 4.24 -8.45 28.19
CA GLU A 9 3.77 -7.57 27.11
C GLU A 9 4.63 -6.31 27.04
N GLN A 10 5.01 -5.76 28.20
CA GLN A 10 5.98 -4.66 28.30
C GLN A 10 7.31 -5.00 27.64
N ALA A 11 7.80 -6.24 27.74
CA ALA A 11 9.03 -6.67 27.07
C ALA A 11 8.91 -6.64 25.53
N PHE A 12 7.72 -6.93 24.98
CA PHE A 12 7.47 -6.86 23.55
C PHE A 12 7.38 -5.42 23.06
N GLU A 13 6.67 -4.56 23.79
CA GLU A 13 6.65 -3.12 23.54
C GLU A 13 8.04 -2.50 23.61
N ALA A 14 8.82 -2.85 24.64
CA ALA A 14 10.18 -2.35 24.84
C ALA A 14 11.10 -2.73 23.68
N LEU A 15 10.95 -3.93 23.11
CA LEU A 15 11.72 -4.32 21.93
C LEU A 15 11.40 -3.46 20.71
N ILE A 16 10.12 -3.22 20.45
CA ILE A 16 9.66 -2.41 19.32
C ILE A 16 10.10 -0.96 19.52
N GLU A 17 9.92 -0.43 20.72
CA GLU A 17 10.37 0.90 21.10
C GLU A 17 11.88 1.05 20.91
N LYS A 18 12.67 0.05 21.34
CA LYS A 18 14.12 0.05 21.13
C LYS A 18 14.50 0.07 19.65
N ALA A 19 13.80 -0.69 18.81
CA ALA A 19 14.07 -0.71 17.38
C ALA A 19 13.74 0.63 16.69
N LEU A 20 12.69 1.32 17.14
CA LEU A 20 12.26 2.59 16.53
C LEU A 20 12.97 3.80 17.13
N VAL A 21 13.17 3.86 18.44
CA VAL A 21 13.68 5.01 19.19
C VAL A 21 15.18 4.88 19.51
N GLY A 22 15.72 3.66 19.55
CA GLY A 22 17.08 3.37 19.99
C GLY A 22 17.23 3.17 21.51
N SER A 23 16.17 3.39 22.28
CA SER A 23 16.13 3.15 23.73
C SER A 23 14.71 2.80 24.20
N THR A 24 14.57 2.19 25.36
CA THR A 24 13.26 1.90 25.97
C THR A 24 12.89 2.88 27.09
N ILE A 25 11.61 2.98 27.44
CA ILE A 25 11.17 3.79 28.59
C ILE A 25 11.82 3.31 29.90
N GLU A 26 12.09 2.02 30.04
CA GLU A 26 12.75 1.43 31.20
C GLU A 26 14.22 1.82 31.27
N GLU A 27 14.94 1.75 30.15
CA GLU A 27 16.34 2.20 30.05
C GLU A 27 16.47 3.69 30.37
N ARG A 28 15.57 4.52 29.83
CA ARG A 28 15.54 5.96 30.09
C ARG A 28 15.26 6.27 31.57
N LYS A 29 14.28 5.58 32.19
CA LYS A 29 13.99 5.73 33.62
C LYS A 29 15.20 5.35 34.49
N ALA A 30 15.92 4.28 34.15
CA ALA A 30 17.11 3.86 34.88
C ALA A 30 18.25 4.90 34.81
N LEU A 31 18.32 5.68 33.73
CA LEU A 31 19.26 6.79 33.55
C LEU A 31 18.78 8.12 34.15
N GLY A 32 17.62 8.14 34.80
CA GLY A 32 17.03 9.37 35.35
C GLY A 32 16.45 10.32 34.30
N ILE A 33 16.27 9.86 33.05
CA ILE A 33 15.63 10.63 31.98
C ILE A 33 14.12 10.64 32.23
N THR A 34 13.54 11.84 32.22
CA THR A 34 12.15 12.11 32.59
C THR A 34 11.39 12.84 31.47
N ALA A 35 10.10 13.11 31.67
CA ALA A 35 9.29 13.92 30.76
C ALA A 35 9.79 15.36 30.51
N LYS A 36 10.74 15.84 31.34
CA LYS A 36 11.41 17.14 31.15
C LYS A 36 12.48 17.11 30.06
N ASP A 37 12.99 15.92 29.75
CA ASP A 37 14.11 15.72 28.83
C ASP A 37 13.63 15.45 27.39
N VAL A 38 12.31 15.39 27.17
CA VAL A 38 11.69 15.10 25.85
C VAL A 38 12.17 16.09 24.78
N ASP A 39 12.35 17.36 25.13
CA ASP A 39 12.75 18.40 24.18
C ASP A 39 14.25 18.41 23.89
N ALA A 40 15.07 17.69 24.67
CA ALA A 40 16.51 17.57 24.46
C ALA A 40 16.90 16.40 23.53
N GLN A 41 15.93 15.63 23.05
CA GLN A 41 16.17 14.49 22.17
C GLN A 41 16.79 14.89 20.82
N GLN A 42 17.79 14.14 20.39
CA GLN A 42 18.37 14.22 19.05
C GLN A 42 18.44 12.80 18.46
N PRO A 43 17.31 12.25 17.99
CA PRO A 43 17.29 10.92 17.41
C PRO A 43 18.17 10.87 16.16
N ALA A 44 18.78 9.72 15.90
CA ALA A 44 19.47 9.47 14.64
C ALA A 44 18.51 9.58 13.44
N ALA A 45 19.06 9.68 12.23
CA ALA A 45 18.28 9.90 11.01
C ALA A 45 17.20 8.82 10.78
N ASP A 46 17.47 7.58 11.17
CA ASP A 46 16.58 6.42 11.12
C ASP A 46 15.71 6.25 12.37
N GLN A 47 16.04 6.91 13.48
CA GLN A 47 15.35 6.78 14.76
C GLN A 47 14.20 7.78 14.96
N TYR A 48 13.24 7.37 15.78
CA TYR A 48 12.07 8.12 16.19
C TYR A 48 12.34 8.90 17.47
N TYR A 49 11.60 9.99 17.67
CA TYR A 49 11.46 10.61 18.99
C TYR A 49 10.62 9.70 19.90
N TRP A 50 10.95 9.61 21.19
CA TRP A 50 10.01 9.10 22.19
C TRP A 50 9.11 10.23 22.69
N GLY A 51 7.83 9.92 22.89
CA GLY A 51 6.84 10.84 23.44
C GLY A 51 6.41 10.47 24.85
N VAL A 52 5.55 11.31 25.44
CA VAL A 52 4.91 11.02 26.73
C VAL A 52 3.39 11.22 26.63
N PRO A 53 2.57 10.43 27.35
CA PRO A 53 1.11 10.50 27.23
C PRO A 53 0.52 11.89 27.49
N SER A 54 1.16 12.67 28.38
CA SER A 54 0.74 14.02 28.74
C SER A 54 0.82 15.06 27.60
N ASP A 55 1.57 14.77 26.53
CA ASP A 55 1.67 15.67 25.38
C ASP A 55 0.39 15.67 24.53
N PHE A 56 -0.40 14.61 24.66
CA PHE A 56 -1.77 14.54 24.21
C PHE A 56 -2.68 15.21 25.24
N LYS A 57 -2.91 16.51 25.08
CA LYS A 57 -3.77 17.27 26.00
C LYS A 57 -5.25 16.94 25.74
N TYR A 58 -5.95 16.52 26.80
CA TYR A 58 -7.41 16.42 26.85
C TYR A 58 -7.96 17.14 28.09
N LYS A 59 -7.84 18.47 28.14
CA LYS A 59 -8.46 19.28 29.22
C LYS A 59 -9.95 19.51 28.92
N GLN A 60 -10.72 20.02 29.89
CA GLN A 60 -12.13 20.40 29.66
C GLN A 60 -12.21 21.32 28.42
N ASN A 61 -12.76 20.76 27.32
CA ASN A 61 -12.96 21.35 25.99
C ASN A 61 -11.74 21.42 25.04
N GLU A 62 -10.61 20.83 25.39
CA GLU A 62 -9.39 20.83 24.57
C GLU A 62 -8.92 19.39 24.35
N ASP A 63 -9.64 18.66 23.50
CA ASP A 63 -9.23 17.34 22.99
C ASP A 63 -9.18 17.41 21.48
N TRP A 64 -7.96 17.44 20.96
CA TRP A 64 -7.69 17.52 19.53
C TRP A 64 -7.19 16.21 18.94
N ALA A 65 -6.84 15.26 19.82
CA ALA A 65 -6.09 14.05 19.54
C ALA A 65 -4.75 14.26 18.81
N ILE A 66 -3.90 15.12 19.37
CA ILE A 66 -2.62 15.55 18.79
C ILE A 66 -1.56 15.56 19.90
N ASP A 67 -0.36 15.07 19.60
CA ASP A 67 0.83 15.34 20.40
C ASP A 67 1.27 16.78 20.13
N MET A 68 0.91 17.66 21.08
CA MET A 68 1.12 19.10 20.93
C MET A 68 2.60 19.48 20.95
N ARG A 69 3.43 18.73 21.68
CA ARG A 69 4.85 19.04 21.80
C ARG A 69 5.55 18.79 20.47
N ARG A 70 5.29 17.65 19.83
CA ARG A 70 5.88 17.33 18.52
C ARG A 70 5.32 18.18 17.39
N LEU A 71 4.02 18.49 17.41
CA LEU A 71 3.43 19.40 16.43
C LEU A 71 4.11 20.77 16.47
N MET A 72 4.20 21.40 17.65
CA MET A 72 4.79 22.73 17.77
C MET A 72 6.29 22.70 17.47
N SER A 73 7.02 21.69 17.95
CA SER A 73 8.44 21.50 17.62
C SER A 73 8.69 21.47 16.10
N PHE A 74 7.90 20.68 15.37
CA PHE A 74 8.00 20.59 13.91
C PHE A 74 7.68 21.92 13.22
N LEU A 75 6.61 22.61 13.63
CA LEU A 75 6.21 23.87 13.01
C LEU A 75 7.25 24.98 13.25
N HIS A 76 7.79 25.09 14.47
CA HIS A 76 8.87 26.04 14.77
C HIS A 76 10.15 25.71 13.99
N ALA A 77 10.49 24.42 13.83
CA ALA A 77 11.68 24.02 13.08
C ALA A 77 11.59 24.29 11.58
N THR A 78 10.38 24.30 11.00
CA THR A 78 10.20 24.31 9.54
C THR A 78 9.56 25.59 8.99
N GLN A 79 8.78 26.30 9.80
CA GLN A 79 7.86 27.35 9.33
C GLN A 79 7.75 28.52 10.33
N GLN A 80 8.79 28.78 11.14
CA GLN A 80 8.79 29.86 12.15
C GLN A 80 8.40 31.22 11.57
N ASP A 81 8.97 31.54 10.42
CA ASP A 81 8.69 32.77 9.67
C ASP A 81 7.21 32.93 9.35
N ILE A 82 6.52 31.85 8.99
CA ILE A 82 5.07 31.85 8.76
C ILE A 82 4.32 32.05 10.08
N LEU A 83 4.72 31.36 11.16
CA LEU A 83 4.08 31.48 12.48
C LEU A 83 4.16 32.92 13.02
N ASP A 84 5.28 33.60 12.82
CA ASP A 84 5.48 34.99 13.27
C ASP A 84 4.55 35.99 12.59
N THR A 85 4.01 35.64 11.42
CA THR A 85 3.03 36.47 10.70
C THR A 85 1.58 36.24 11.12
N TYR A 86 1.33 35.34 12.08
CA TYR A 86 -0.03 35.02 12.50
C TYR A 86 -0.75 36.22 13.10
N VAL A 87 -1.96 36.49 12.59
CA VAL A 87 -2.86 37.52 13.08
C VAL A 87 -4.23 36.90 13.31
N GLY A 88 -4.54 36.58 14.57
CA GLY A 88 -5.82 36.01 14.95
C GLY A 88 -6.21 36.38 16.38
N ARG A 89 -7.52 36.30 16.67
CA ARG A 89 -8.06 36.58 18.02
C ARG A 89 -7.73 35.47 19.02
N THR A 90 -7.63 34.24 18.54
CA THR A 90 -7.26 33.06 19.33
C THR A 90 -5.74 32.91 19.32
N PRO A 91 -5.08 32.62 20.45
CA PRO A 91 -3.65 32.29 20.46
C PRO A 91 -3.31 31.15 19.50
N LEU A 92 -2.16 31.24 18.85
CA LEU A 92 -1.71 30.31 17.81
C LEU A 92 -1.69 28.85 18.31
N GLU A 93 -1.25 28.65 19.56
CA GLU A 93 -1.13 27.35 20.23
C GLU A 93 -2.49 26.64 20.44
N ARG A 94 -3.59 27.39 20.29
CA ARG A 94 -4.96 26.86 20.31
C ARG A 94 -5.59 26.84 18.93
N ALA A 95 -5.39 27.90 18.13
CA ALA A 95 -5.99 28.04 16.80
C ALA A 95 -5.53 26.93 15.83
N ILE A 96 -4.23 26.60 15.85
CA ILE A 96 -3.66 25.56 14.98
C ILE A 96 -4.25 24.17 15.28
N PRO A 97 -4.13 23.61 16.49
CA PRO A 97 -4.63 22.25 16.74
C PRO A 97 -6.15 22.14 16.65
N GLU A 98 -6.90 23.21 16.99
CA GLU A 98 -8.34 23.26 16.77
C GLU A 98 -8.69 23.16 15.29
N ARG A 99 -7.97 23.91 14.44
CA ARG A 99 -8.16 23.85 12.99
C ARG A 99 -7.78 22.49 12.42
N ILE A 100 -6.63 21.93 12.81
CA ILE A 100 -6.22 20.57 12.42
C ILE A 100 -7.30 19.58 12.79
N SER A 101 -7.78 19.60 14.04
CA SER A 101 -8.74 18.62 14.53
C SER A 101 -10.03 18.65 13.71
N LYS A 102 -10.54 19.85 13.39
CA LYS A 102 -11.73 20.08 12.56
C LYS A 102 -11.53 19.68 11.10
N ASP A 103 -10.37 19.98 10.52
CA ASP A 103 -10.07 19.62 9.13
C ASP A 103 -9.90 18.10 8.98
N ILE A 104 -9.34 17.41 9.99
CA ILE A 104 -9.31 15.94 9.99
C ILE A 104 -10.73 15.36 10.10
N GLU A 105 -11.60 15.92 10.94
CA GLU A 105 -13.01 15.48 11.04
C GLU A 105 -13.77 15.68 9.71
N THR A 106 -13.41 16.71 8.95
CA THR A 106 -14.07 17.06 7.68
C THR A 106 -13.49 16.28 6.50
N PHE A 107 -12.17 16.15 6.41
CA PHE A 107 -11.45 15.69 5.23
C PHE A 107 -10.61 14.42 5.44
N GLY A 108 -10.38 14.04 6.69
CA GLY A 108 -9.51 12.93 7.08
C GLY A 108 -8.04 13.32 7.15
N ILE A 109 -7.27 12.60 7.97
CA ILE A 109 -5.88 12.91 8.28
C ILE A 109 -4.98 12.93 7.04
N ILE A 110 -5.22 12.02 6.08
CA ILE A 110 -4.38 11.91 4.89
C ILE A 110 -4.43 13.18 4.03
N LYS A 111 -5.59 13.83 3.95
CA LYS A 111 -5.75 15.08 3.20
C LYS A 111 -5.11 16.25 3.94
N VAL A 112 -5.25 16.28 5.27
CA VAL A 112 -4.61 17.29 6.13
C VAL A 112 -3.09 17.21 6.08
N LEU A 113 -2.50 16.01 6.10
CA LEU A 113 -1.07 15.81 5.90
C LEU A 113 -0.63 16.33 4.51
N ARG A 114 -1.25 15.81 3.43
CA ARG A 114 -0.80 16.10 2.06
C ARG A 114 -1.08 17.53 1.57
N LYS A 115 -2.07 18.23 2.14
CA LYS A 115 -2.48 19.57 1.71
C LYS A 115 -2.19 20.67 2.73
N GLY A 116 -1.88 20.32 3.97
CA GLY A 116 -1.75 21.28 5.04
C GLY A 116 -3.10 21.86 5.48
N ILE A 117 -3.04 22.98 6.18
CA ILE A 117 -4.20 23.69 6.73
C ILE A 117 -4.06 25.19 6.48
N LYS A 118 -5.20 25.89 6.49
CA LYS A 118 -5.24 27.35 6.55
C LYS A 118 -5.82 27.79 7.89
N VAL A 119 -5.05 28.58 8.65
CA VAL A 119 -5.43 29.11 9.96
C VAL A 119 -5.41 30.63 9.88
N GLU A 120 -6.56 31.29 9.97
CA GLU A 120 -6.68 32.74 9.78
C GLU A 120 -5.98 33.22 8.48
N ASN A 121 -4.90 33.99 8.60
CA ASN A 121 -4.11 34.55 7.51
C ASN A 121 -2.91 33.67 7.06
N ILE A 122 -2.61 32.58 7.77
CA ILE A 122 -1.45 31.72 7.48
C ILE A 122 -1.86 30.39 6.87
N GLU A 123 -0.96 29.80 6.09
CA GLU A 123 -1.10 28.45 5.53
C GLU A 123 0.10 27.61 5.98
N LEU A 124 -0.16 26.43 6.55
CA LEU A 124 0.85 25.59 7.17
C LEU A 124 0.87 24.22 6.53
N LYS A 125 2.06 23.75 6.17
CA LYS A 125 2.33 22.36 5.81
C LYS A 125 2.48 21.52 7.08
N LEU A 126 1.92 20.31 7.06
CA LEU A 126 1.97 19.37 8.20
C LEU A 126 2.78 18.11 7.87
N TRP A 127 3.32 18.05 6.66
CA TRP A 127 4.07 16.93 6.11
C TRP A 127 4.88 17.41 4.92
N PHE A 128 6.15 17.02 4.87
CA PHE A 128 6.97 17.14 3.68
C PHE A 128 7.12 15.74 3.07
N PRO A 129 6.69 15.49 1.83
CA PRO A 129 6.78 14.16 1.23
C PRO A 129 8.24 13.79 0.95
N LYS A 130 8.53 12.48 0.90
CA LYS A 130 9.87 12.03 0.50
C LYS A 130 10.14 12.40 -0.97
N PRO A 131 11.17 13.20 -1.27
CA PRO A 131 11.51 13.52 -2.64
C PRO A 131 12.10 12.31 -3.37
N SER A 132 11.92 12.29 -4.69
CA SER A 132 12.70 11.43 -5.59
C SER A 132 14.14 11.96 -5.73
N PRO A 133 15.10 11.13 -6.15
CA PRO A 133 16.46 11.59 -6.46
C PRO A 133 16.52 12.74 -7.49
N ALA A 134 15.48 12.85 -8.34
CA ALA A 134 15.37 13.91 -9.34
C ALA A 134 14.88 15.26 -8.78
N ASP A 135 14.43 15.31 -7.52
CA ASP A 135 13.89 16.52 -6.91
C ASP A 135 15.00 17.35 -6.23
N ALA A 136 14.74 18.65 -6.05
CA ALA A 136 15.69 19.57 -5.43
C ALA A 136 16.11 19.12 -4.01
N GLN A 137 17.40 19.25 -3.68
CA GLN A 137 17.99 18.84 -2.40
C GLN A 137 17.31 19.50 -1.18
N GLU A 138 16.80 20.72 -1.31
CA GLU A 138 16.05 21.41 -0.26
C GLU A 138 14.83 20.60 0.20
N ASN A 139 14.13 19.92 -0.70
CA ASN A 139 13.00 19.06 -0.35
C ASN A 139 13.44 17.87 0.51
N MET A 140 14.67 17.37 0.32
CA MET A 140 15.22 16.30 1.14
C MET A 140 15.51 16.79 2.56
N LEU A 141 16.07 18.01 2.70
CA LEU A 141 16.28 18.62 4.00
C LEU A 141 14.96 18.82 4.74
N LEU A 142 13.91 19.31 4.05
CA LEU A 142 12.57 19.45 4.62
C LEU A 142 11.95 18.10 5.00
N PHE A 143 12.12 17.06 4.18
CA PHE A 143 11.68 15.70 4.53
C PHE A 143 12.36 15.20 5.81
N GLN A 144 13.66 15.45 5.98
CA GLN A 144 14.42 15.08 7.17
C GLN A 144 13.96 15.84 8.43
N GLN A 145 13.31 17.00 8.27
CA GLN A 145 12.71 17.73 9.39
C GLN A 145 11.39 17.11 9.88
N ASN A 146 10.77 16.18 9.13
CA ASN A 146 9.60 15.45 9.65
C ASN A 146 9.97 14.68 10.92
N GLN A 147 9.20 14.89 11.97
CA GLN A 147 9.39 14.26 13.27
C GLN A 147 8.46 13.06 13.40
N PHE A 148 9.04 11.86 13.35
CA PHE A 148 8.36 10.62 13.64
C PHE A 148 8.51 10.31 15.12
N SER A 149 7.43 10.01 15.83
CA SER A 149 7.48 9.72 17.25
C SER A 149 6.61 8.54 17.67
N VAL A 150 6.97 7.94 18.79
CA VAL A 150 6.20 6.86 19.43
C VAL A 150 5.96 7.21 20.89
N THR A 151 4.70 7.04 21.33
CA THR A 151 4.32 7.14 22.74
C THR A 151 3.74 5.81 23.19
N ARG A 152 4.29 5.24 24.27
CA ARG A 152 3.73 4.06 24.94
C ARG A 152 2.69 4.47 25.99
N GLN A 153 1.72 3.61 26.25
CA GLN A 153 0.67 3.80 27.27
C GLN A 153 -0.08 5.12 27.08
N GLN A 154 -0.50 5.38 25.84
CA GLN A 154 -1.14 6.64 25.48
C GLN A 154 -2.57 6.69 26.04
N THR A 155 -2.79 7.52 27.05
CA THR A 155 -4.13 7.87 27.51
C THR A 155 -4.83 8.73 26.45
N TYR A 156 -6.06 8.36 26.07
CA TYR A 156 -6.72 8.97 24.90
C TYR A 156 -8.21 9.27 25.09
N SER A 157 -8.88 8.63 26.05
CA SER A 157 -10.33 8.75 26.20
C SER A 157 -10.71 9.85 27.18
N ARG A 158 -11.56 10.77 26.73
CA ARG A 158 -12.30 11.69 27.61
C ARG A 158 -13.50 11.02 28.26
N LEU A 159 -14.06 10.01 27.61
CA LEU A 159 -15.26 9.32 28.07
C LEU A 159 -14.95 8.37 29.23
N LYS A 160 -13.76 7.76 29.21
CA LYS A 160 -13.23 6.88 30.25
C LYS A 160 -11.78 7.27 30.59
N PRO A 161 -11.58 8.24 31.50
CA PRO A 161 -10.25 8.64 31.91
C PRO A 161 -9.46 7.44 32.45
N GLY A 162 -8.29 7.16 31.86
CA GLY A 162 -7.45 6.00 32.17
C GLY A 162 -7.44 4.92 31.09
N ASP A 163 -8.33 4.99 30.08
CA ASP A 163 -8.20 4.13 28.91
C ASP A 163 -6.92 4.49 28.14
N GLU A 164 -6.08 3.49 27.94
CA GLU A 164 -4.79 3.57 27.28
C GLU A 164 -4.75 2.69 26.03
N ILE A 165 -4.01 3.16 25.03
CA ILE A 165 -3.50 2.35 23.91
C ILE A 165 -2.04 2.03 24.22
N ASP A 166 -1.63 0.76 24.06
CA ASP A 166 -0.27 0.30 24.38
C ASP A 166 0.80 1.14 23.69
N MET A 167 0.59 1.49 22.42
CA MET A 167 1.49 2.35 21.66
C MET A 167 0.76 3.15 20.58
N VAL A 168 1.14 4.42 20.41
CA VAL A 168 0.66 5.28 19.32
C VAL A 168 1.86 5.86 18.58
N LEU A 169 1.83 5.73 17.25
CA LEU A 169 2.83 6.32 16.36
C LEU A 169 2.28 7.63 15.81
N TYR A 170 3.10 8.67 15.86
CA TYR A 170 2.79 10.00 15.35
C TYR A 170 3.78 10.42 14.25
N VAL A 171 3.31 11.29 13.38
CA VAL A 171 4.12 12.06 12.43
C VAL A 171 3.79 13.53 12.62
N ASN A 172 4.78 14.35 12.94
CA ASN A 172 4.65 15.78 13.20
C ASN A 172 3.54 16.09 14.24
N GLY A 173 3.41 15.21 15.25
CA GLY A 173 2.38 15.29 16.29
C GLY A 173 0.99 14.74 15.92
N LEU A 174 0.76 14.34 14.67
CA LEU A 174 -0.52 13.77 14.21
C LEU A 174 -0.51 12.25 14.34
N PRO A 175 -1.57 11.62 14.91
CA PRO A 175 -1.59 10.18 15.14
C PRO A 175 -1.79 9.41 13.84
N ILE A 176 -0.85 8.53 13.51
CA ILE A 176 -0.90 7.73 12.29
C ILE A 176 -1.42 6.33 12.56
N PHE A 177 -0.89 5.66 13.59
CA PHE A 177 -1.25 4.29 13.94
C PHE A 177 -1.43 4.11 15.45
N THR A 178 -2.37 3.25 15.83
CA THR A 178 -2.50 2.73 17.20
C THR A 178 -2.14 1.26 17.22
N PHE A 179 -1.57 0.77 18.32
CA PHE A 179 -1.17 -0.62 18.47
C PHE A 179 -1.69 -1.19 19.80
N GLU A 180 -2.22 -2.41 19.73
CA GLU A 180 -2.52 -3.25 20.90
C GLU A 180 -1.72 -4.54 20.78
N TRP A 181 -0.83 -4.76 21.72
CA TRP A 181 0.08 -5.90 21.73
C TRP A 181 -0.45 -7.01 22.62
N LYS A 182 -0.14 -8.25 22.26
CA LYS A 182 -0.53 -9.44 23.02
C LYS A 182 0.63 -10.39 23.14
N ASN A 183 0.59 -11.19 24.22
CA ASN A 183 1.59 -12.21 24.44
C ASN A 183 1.00 -13.63 24.47
N PRO A 184 1.28 -14.49 23.47
CA PRO A 184 0.78 -15.87 23.46
C PRO A 184 1.23 -16.72 24.64
N TRP A 185 2.34 -16.36 25.31
CA TRP A 185 2.78 -17.04 26.54
C TRP A 185 1.89 -16.72 27.76
N THR A 186 1.09 -15.66 27.72
CA THR A 186 0.06 -15.35 28.73
C THR A 186 -1.32 -15.82 28.28
N TYR A 187 -1.38 -16.71 27.26
CA TYR A 187 -2.61 -17.20 26.63
C TYR A 187 -3.45 -16.10 25.98
N GLN A 188 -2.84 -14.96 25.66
CA GLN A 188 -3.47 -13.89 24.89
C GLN A 188 -2.89 -13.82 23.48
N THR A 189 -3.73 -13.76 22.47
CA THR A 189 -3.31 -13.68 21.06
C THR A 189 -3.81 -12.42 20.40
N ALA A 190 -3.08 -11.93 19.41
CA ALA A 190 -3.53 -10.80 18.60
C ALA A 190 -4.86 -11.13 17.89
N ARG A 191 -4.93 -12.34 17.32
CA ARG A 191 -6.09 -12.85 16.56
C ARG A 191 -7.39 -12.82 17.37
N TYR A 192 -7.35 -13.17 18.65
CA TYR A 192 -8.54 -13.23 19.49
C TYR A 192 -8.62 -12.04 20.46
N ASN A 193 -7.69 -11.93 21.41
CA ASN A 193 -7.76 -10.97 22.52
C ASN A 193 -7.58 -9.53 22.02
N GLY A 194 -6.58 -9.30 21.18
CA GLY A 194 -6.30 -7.97 20.65
C GLY A 194 -7.42 -7.42 19.77
N GLN A 195 -7.96 -8.25 18.86
CA GLN A 195 -9.14 -7.87 18.07
C GLN A 195 -10.37 -7.64 18.96
N LYS A 196 -10.58 -8.48 19.97
CA LYS A 196 -11.70 -8.35 20.92
C LYS A 196 -11.62 -7.03 21.69
N GLN A 197 -10.44 -6.66 22.19
CA GLN A 197 -10.22 -5.42 22.93
C GLN A 197 -10.61 -4.19 22.09
N TYR A 198 -10.19 -4.13 20.83
CA TYR A 198 -10.64 -3.06 19.92
C TYR A 198 -12.16 -3.08 19.63
N LYS A 199 -12.77 -4.26 19.59
CA LYS A 199 -14.20 -4.42 19.28
C LYS A 199 -15.12 -4.07 20.45
N GLU A 200 -14.69 -4.38 21.68
CA GLU A 200 -15.53 -4.34 22.87
C GLU A 200 -15.14 -3.21 23.83
N ASP A 201 -13.84 -2.94 24.01
CA ASP A 201 -13.35 -2.02 25.04
C ASP A 201 -13.07 -0.62 24.47
N ARG A 202 -12.63 -0.53 23.20
CA ARG A 202 -12.26 0.72 22.53
C ARG A 202 -13.48 1.38 21.88
N ASN A 203 -13.78 2.62 22.26
CA ASN A 203 -14.96 3.33 21.75
C ASN A 203 -14.61 4.15 20.49
N PRO A 204 -15.22 3.86 19.32
CA PRO A 204 -14.96 4.63 18.09
C PRO A 204 -15.38 6.11 18.14
N LYS A 205 -16.07 6.53 19.22
CA LYS A 205 -16.41 7.94 19.48
C LYS A 205 -15.29 8.70 20.19
N ASP A 206 -14.29 8.02 20.73
CA ASP A 206 -13.10 8.70 21.25
C ASP A 206 -12.29 9.30 20.11
N LYS A 207 -11.78 10.50 20.33
CA LYS A 207 -11.28 11.36 19.25
C LYS A 207 -10.16 10.75 18.43
N LEU A 208 -9.25 10.04 19.11
CA LEU A 208 -8.14 9.30 18.51
C LEU A 208 -8.62 8.18 17.57
N LEU A 209 -9.76 7.57 17.90
CA LEU A 209 -10.31 6.36 17.28
C LEU A 209 -11.40 6.66 16.24
N ASN A 210 -11.72 7.93 16.01
CA ASN A 210 -12.62 8.33 14.94
C ASN A 210 -12.10 7.85 13.57
N PHE A 211 -13.03 7.38 12.73
CA PHE A 211 -12.70 7.00 11.36
C PHE A 211 -12.01 8.16 10.62
N GLY A 212 -10.84 7.89 10.04
CA GLY A 212 -10.03 8.87 9.33
C GLY A 212 -9.15 9.77 10.21
N ARG A 213 -9.13 9.57 11.54
CA ARG A 213 -8.15 10.21 12.44
C ARG A 213 -6.81 9.48 12.40
N CYS A 214 -6.82 8.15 12.48
CA CYS A 214 -5.65 7.31 12.22
C CYS A 214 -5.78 6.62 10.86
N LEU A 215 -4.66 6.17 10.29
CA LEU A 215 -4.65 5.40 9.04
C LEU A 215 -5.00 3.92 9.25
N ALA A 216 -4.57 3.36 10.38
CA ALA A 216 -4.87 1.99 10.78
C ALA A 216 -4.73 1.81 12.30
N HIS A 217 -5.46 0.83 12.83
CA HIS A 217 -5.37 0.33 14.19
C HIS A 217 -4.86 -1.11 14.12
N PHE A 218 -3.66 -1.35 14.63
CA PHE A 218 -3.00 -2.64 14.60
C PHE A 218 -3.20 -3.38 15.91
N THR A 219 -3.30 -4.70 15.80
CA THR A 219 -3.06 -5.60 16.92
C THR A 219 -2.08 -6.68 16.51
N GLY A 220 -1.13 -6.99 17.40
CA GLY A 220 -0.05 -7.89 17.06
C GLY A 220 0.47 -8.71 18.24
N ASP A 221 1.07 -9.84 17.90
CA ASP A 221 1.88 -10.63 18.81
C ASP A 221 3.16 -11.08 18.09
N LYS A 222 3.93 -11.98 18.71
CA LYS A 222 5.19 -12.50 18.13
C LYS A 222 5.00 -13.33 16.85
N ASN A 223 3.78 -13.78 16.54
CA ASN A 223 3.45 -14.68 15.45
C ASN A 223 2.67 -14.01 14.33
N GLU A 224 1.67 -13.18 14.65
CA GLU A 224 0.74 -12.60 13.69
C GLU A 224 0.45 -11.12 13.96
N ILE A 225 0.20 -10.37 12.88
CA ILE A 225 -0.28 -8.99 12.91
C ILE A 225 -1.64 -8.91 12.20
N PHE A 226 -2.55 -8.12 12.76
CA PHE A 226 -3.83 -7.77 12.18
C PHE A 226 -4.03 -6.25 12.24
N PHE A 227 -4.82 -5.71 11.33
CA PHE A 227 -5.14 -4.29 11.32
C PHE A 227 -6.57 -4.02 10.87
N THR A 228 -7.09 -2.85 11.23
CA THR A 228 -8.33 -2.32 10.67
C THR A 228 -8.20 -0.82 10.42
N THR A 229 -8.86 -0.31 9.38
CA THR A 229 -8.86 1.13 9.07
C THR A 229 -10.06 1.87 9.65
N LYS A 230 -11.00 1.14 10.26
CA LYS A 230 -12.21 1.69 10.86
C LYS A 230 -12.73 0.78 11.97
N LEU A 231 -12.79 1.32 13.19
CA LEU A 231 -13.52 0.68 14.27
C LEU A 231 -15.04 0.87 14.09
N ALA A 232 -15.77 -0.23 14.21
CA ALA A 232 -17.23 -0.30 14.11
C ALA A 232 -17.83 -1.13 15.27
N GLY A 233 -17.20 -1.09 16.45
CA GLY A 233 -17.56 -1.93 17.58
C GLY A 233 -17.42 -3.41 17.24
N LYS A 234 -18.43 -4.23 17.57
CA LYS A 234 -18.43 -5.68 17.29
C LYS A 234 -18.28 -6.02 15.81
N GLU A 235 -18.81 -5.16 14.93
CA GLU A 235 -18.75 -5.30 13.46
C GLU A 235 -17.40 -4.89 12.86
N THR A 236 -16.41 -4.52 13.70
CA THR A 236 -15.07 -4.21 13.21
C THR A 236 -14.49 -5.43 12.49
N TYR A 237 -14.06 -5.23 11.26
CA TYR A 237 -13.37 -6.25 10.49
C TYR A 237 -11.85 -6.00 10.54
N PHE A 238 -11.10 -7.01 10.96
CA PHE A 238 -9.65 -7.00 11.00
C PHE A 238 -9.09 -7.82 9.84
N MET A 239 -8.14 -7.23 9.14
CA MET A 239 -7.41 -7.85 8.05
C MET A 239 -6.07 -8.37 8.57
N PRO A 240 -5.62 -9.57 8.17
CA PRO A 240 -4.26 -10.00 8.43
C PRO A 240 -3.26 -9.09 7.70
N PHE A 241 -2.12 -8.83 8.35
CA PHE A 241 -1.00 -8.09 7.80
C PHE A 241 0.26 -8.96 7.83
N ASN A 242 0.14 -10.19 7.34
CA ASN A 242 1.15 -11.25 7.46
C ASN A 242 1.83 -11.56 6.12
N LYS A 243 3.05 -12.12 6.18
CA LYS A 243 3.90 -12.47 5.04
C LYS A 243 3.33 -13.58 4.15
N GLY A 244 2.57 -14.50 4.73
CA GLY A 244 2.32 -15.82 4.14
C GLY A 244 3.48 -16.77 4.39
N LEU A 245 3.19 -18.08 4.38
CA LEU A 245 4.21 -19.11 4.49
C LEU A 245 4.97 -19.27 3.15
N PRO A 246 6.25 -19.67 3.19
CA PRO A 246 7.07 -19.82 1.99
C PRO A 246 6.43 -20.73 0.94
N ASN A 247 6.73 -20.46 -0.33
CA ASN A 247 6.28 -21.26 -1.48
C ASN A 247 4.76 -21.49 -1.51
N GLY A 248 3.99 -20.52 -1.03
CA GLY A 248 2.52 -20.52 -1.10
C GLY A 248 1.86 -21.48 -0.11
N GLN A 249 2.57 -21.92 0.94
CA GLN A 249 2.09 -22.94 1.88
C GLN A 249 0.94 -22.51 2.80
N GLY A 250 0.51 -21.24 2.78
CA GLY A 250 -0.67 -20.78 3.53
C GLY A 250 -0.47 -19.42 4.20
N ALA A 251 -1.37 -19.10 5.12
CA ALA A 251 -1.40 -17.88 5.92
C ALA A 251 -0.40 -17.89 7.09
N GLY A 252 -0.18 -16.72 7.68
CA GLY A 252 0.72 -16.53 8.82
C GLY A 252 2.08 -16.01 8.40
N ASN A 253 3.10 -16.23 9.23
CA ASN A 253 4.45 -15.70 9.00
C ASN A 253 5.50 -16.82 9.05
N PRO A 254 6.54 -16.77 8.19
CA PRO A 254 7.66 -17.69 8.27
C PRO A 254 8.41 -17.53 9.60
N VAL A 255 9.14 -18.57 9.99
CA VAL A 255 10.07 -18.50 11.13
C VAL A 255 11.15 -17.47 10.79
N ASN A 256 11.41 -16.53 11.71
CA ASN A 256 12.58 -15.66 11.64
C ASN A 256 13.67 -16.24 12.57
N PRO A 257 14.82 -16.72 12.06
CA PRO A 257 15.91 -17.23 12.89
C PRO A 257 16.50 -16.18 13.83
N ASN A 258 16.39 -14.89 13.46
CA ASN A 258 17.03 -13.77 14.16
C ASN A 258 16.07 -12.98 15.05
N GLY A 259 14.80 -13.41 15.20
CA GLY A 259 13.83 -12.65 15.97
C GLY A 259 12.40 -13.18 15.90
N TYR A 260 11.44 -12.29 16.14
CA TYR A 260 10.03 -12.65 16.07
C TYR A 260 9.54 -12.76 14.62
N LYS A 261 8.50 -13.56 14.39
CA LYS A 261 7.93 -13.72 13.04
C LYS A 261 7.33 -12.42 12.50
N THR A 262 6.95 -11.53 13.41
CA THR A 262 6.33 -10.21 13.15
C THR A 262 7.31 -9.04 13.10
N SER A 263 8.62 -9.32 13.21
CA SER A 263 9.69 -8.31 13.22
C SER A 263 9.71 -7.36 12.02
N TYR A 264 9.28 -7.84 10.85
CA TYR A 264 9.14 -7.01 9.66
C TYR A 264 8.27 -5.77 9.87
N LEU A 265 7.37 -5.77 10.85
CA LEU A 265 6.55 -4.61 11.15
C LEU A 265 7.44 -3.46 11.59
N TRP A 266 8.30 -3.64 12.61
CA TRP A 266 9.17 -2.56 13.08
C TRP A 266 10.49 -2.45 12.32
N GLU A 267 11.02 -3.54 11.76
CA GLU A 267 12.28 -3.53 11.01
C GLU A 267 12.14 -2.97 9.59
N TRP A 268 10.93 -2.93 9.04
CA TRP A 268 10.70 -2.45 7.67
C TRP A 268 9.48 -1.54 7.56
N VAL A 269 8.29 -2.00 7.93
CA VAL A 269 7.04 -1.27 7.62
C VAL A 269 6.92 0.05 8.39
N LEU A 270 7.39 0.07 9.64
CA LEU A 270 7.43 1.27 10.48
C LEU A 270 8.73 2.06 10.30
N GLN A 271 9.61 1.71 9.36
CA GLN A 271 10.75 2.57 9.05
C GLN A 271 10.27 3.82 8.31
N LYS A 272 10.93 4.97 8.55
CA LYS A 272 10.45 6.30 8.09
C LYS A 272 10.16 6.34 6.59
N ASP A 273 11.01 5.69 5.80
CA ASP A 273 10.88 5.58 4.35
C ASP A 273 9.64 4.80 3.91
N CYS A 274 9.39 3.64 4.51
CA CYS A 274 8.21 2.83 4.19
C CYS A 274 6.93 3.56 4.63
N LEU A 275 6.96 4.20 5.80
CA LEU A 275 5.83 4.96 6.32
C LEU A 275 5.52 6.19 5.46
N ALA A 276 6.55 6.91 5.01
CA ALA A 276 6.41 8.01 4.05
C ALA A 276 5.76 7.52 2.74
N ALA A 277 6.23 6.38 2.21
CA ALA A 277 5.61 5.77 1.03
C ALA A 277 4.14 5.42 1.27
N ILE A 278 3.78 4.82 2.41
CA ILE A 278 2.38 4.53 2.78
C ILE A 278 1.53 5.80 2.78
N ILE A 279 2.02 6.87 3.43
CA ILE A 279 1.36 8.18 3.53
C ILE A 279 1.25 8.85 2.16
N ASP A 280 2.23 8.72 1.26
CA ASP A 280 2.25 9.47 0.01
C ASP A 280 1.67 8.72 -1.18
N LYS A 281 1.77 7.39 -1.21
CA LYS A 281 1.60 6.58 -2.43
C LYS A 281 0.61 5.44 -2.33
N TYR A 282 0.15 5.06 -1.13
CA TYR A 282 -0.77 3.93 -0.96
C TYR A 282 -2.15 4.33 -0.45
N VAL A 283 -2.21 5.16 0.59
CA VAL A 283 -3.47 5.37 1.32
C VAL A 283 -4.38 6.37 0.61
N CYS A 284 -5.66 6.02 0.43
CA CYS A 284 -6.67 6.91 -0.12
C CYS A 284 -8.08 6.59 0.39
N PHE A 285 -8.96 7.59 0.43
CA PHE A 285 -10.38 7.37 0.71
C PHE A 285 -11.13 6.96 -0.57
N ASP A 286 -11.95 5.93 -0.46
CA ASP A 286 -12.94 5.56 -1.47
C ASP A 286 -14.28 6.22 -1.12
N TYR A 287 -14.75 7.09 -2.01
CA TYR A 287 -16.03 7.78 -1.90
C TYR A 287 -17.17 7.08 -2.66
N GLY A 288 -16.89 5.95 -3.33
CA GLY A 288 -17.86 5.17 -4.10
C GLY A 288 -18.11 5.69 -5.51
N GLU A 289 -17.35 6.69 -5.98
CA GLU A 289 -17.53 7.31 -7.30
C GLU A 289 -17.33 6.28 -8.42
N ALA A 290 -16.29 5.44 -8.35
CA ALA A 290 -16.02 4.39 -9.34
C ALA A 290 -17.16 3.36 -9.47
N LYS A 291 -17.91 3.11 -8.38
CA LYS A 291 -19.04 2.16 -8.40
C LYS A 291 -20.35 2.80 -8.83
N THR A 292 -20.52 4.09 -8.59
CA THR A 292 -21.81 4.78 -8.76
C THR A 292 -21.84 5.71 -9.98
N GLY A 293 -20.68 6.05 -10.54
CA GLY A 293 -20.50 7.06 -11.59
C GLY A 293 -20.82 8.49 -11.14
N LYS A 294 -21.16 8.72 -9.86
CA LYS A 294 -21.60 10.01 -9.34
C LYS A 294 -20.47 10.68 -8.57
N THR A 295 -20.09 11.88 -8.99
CA THR A 295 -19.14 12.70 -8.25
C THR A 295 -19.75 13.17 -6.94
N VAL A 296 -19.02 13.04 -5.84
CA VAL A 296 -19.44 13.51 -4.51
C VAL A 296 -18.35 14.38 -3.89
N PRO A 297 -18.70 15.32 -2.98
CA PRO A 297 -17.68 16.05 -2.23
C PRO A 297 -16.77 15.09 -1.45
N HIS A 298 -15.46 15.22 -1.62
CA HIS A 298 -14.44 14.42 -0.93
C HIS A 298 -14.27 14.88 0.54
N ILE A 299 -15.29 14.57 1.34
CA ILE A 299 -15.39 14.81 2.79
C ILE A 299 -15.73 13.51 3.52
N MET A 300 -15.36 13.40 4.79
CA MET A 300 -15.48 12.18 5.60
C MET A 300 -16.91 11.62 5.68
N LYS A 301 -17.93 12.48 5.64
CA LYS A 301 -19.34 12.04 5.60
C LYS A 301 -19.66 11.13 4.41
N ASN A 302 -18.96 11.32 3.29
CA ASN A 302 -19.15 10.54 2.06
C ASN A 302 -18.15 9.38 1.92
N ALA A 303 -17.08 9.36 2.71
CA ALA A 303 -16.05 8.32 2.66
C ALA A 303 -16.65 6.97 3.06
N LYS A 304 -16.59 6.00 2.14
CA LYS A 304 -17.11 4.64 2.34
C LYS A 304 -16.05 3.75 2.97
N LYS A 305 -14.80 3.89 2.55
CA LYS A 305 -13.68 3.08 3.01
C LYS A 305 -12.38 3.89 2.96
N LEU A 306 -11.47 3.61 3.88
CA LEU A 306 -10.08 3.99 3.77
C LEU A 306 -9.32 2.79 3.19
N ILE A 307 -8.77 2.97 1.98
CA ILE A 307 -7.92 1.97 1.33
C ILE A 307 -6.54 2.08 1.97
N PHE A 308 -6.10 0.97 2.56
CA PHE A 308 -4.78 0.79 3.14
C PHE A 308 -4.18 -0.49 2.54
N PRO A 309 -2.87 -0.52 2.21
CA PRO A 309 -2.27 -1.68 1.56
C PRO A 309 -2.28 -2.90 2.46
N ARG A 310 -2.62 -4.07 1.91
CA ARG A 310 -2.29 -5.34 2.56
C ARG A 310 -0.80 -5.61 2.45
N TYR A 311 -0.28 -6.48 3.33
CA TYR A 311 1.14 -6.81 3.36
C TYR A 311 1.69 -7.20 1.98
N HIS A 312 1.07 -8.17 1.30
CA HIS A 312 1.55 -8.66 0.00
C HIS A 312 1.53 -7.59 -1.10
N GLN A 313 0.65 -6.59 -0.98
CA GLN A 313 0.55 -5.48 -1.93
C GLN A 313 1.66 -4.45 -1.71
N LEU A 314 1.96 -4.15 -0.44
CA LEU A 314 3.11 -3.31 -0.08
C LEU A 314 4.42 -3.98 -0.47
N ASP A 315 4.55 -5.28 -0.16
CA ASP A 315 5.75 -6.09 -0.42
C ASP A 315 6.03 -6.24 -1.93
N VAL A 316 5.03 -6.54 -2.75
CA VAL A 316 5.25 -6.69 -4.20
C VAL A 316 5.67 -5.38 -4.87
N VAL A 317 4.99 -4.27 -4.55
CA VAL A 317 5.29 -3.00 -5.21
C VAL A 317 6.65 -2.48 -4.77
N THR A 318 6.99 -2.61 -3.48
CA THR A 318 8.32 -2.21 -2.97
C THR A 318 9.43 -3.00 -3.65
N LYS A 319 9.34 -4.35 -3.67
CA LYS A 319 10.35 -5.21 -4.30
C LYS A 319 10.50 -4.96 -5.80
N LEU A 320 9.39 -4.71 -6.51
CA LEU A 320 9.44 -4.37 -7.93
C LEU A 320 10.19 -3.06 -8.16
N LEU A 321 9.94 -2.03 -7.35
CA LEU A 321 10.61 -0.74 -7.48
C LEU A 321 12.10 -0.82 -7.12
N GLU A 322 12.45 -1.58 -6.08
CA GLU A 322 13.85 -1.84 -5.71
C GLU A 322 14.60 -2.54 -6.85
N ASP A 323 14.06 -3.65 -7.36
CA ASP A 323 14.71 -4.42 -8.42
C ASP A 323 14.83 -3.63 -9.73
N VAL A 324 13.80 -2.87 -10.08
CA VAL A 324 13.82 -1.93 -11.22
C VAL A 324 14.89 -0.87 -11.05
N SER A 325 15.04 -0.30 -9.86
CA SER A 325 16.00 0.77 -9.59
C SER A 325 17.43 0.24 -9.62
N GLU A 326 17.65 -1.02 -9.22
CA GLU A 326 18.96 -1.67 -9.28
C GLU A 326 19.34 -2.14 -10.69
N LYS A 327 18.44 -2.84 -11.38
CA LYS A 327 18.73 -3.48 -12.67
C LYS A 327 18.48 -2.59 -13.87
N GLY A 328 17.59 -1.60 -13.76
CA GLY A 328 17.16 -0.72 -14.84
C GLY A 328 16.09 -1.34 -15.74
N VAL A 329 16.02 -0.86 -16.99
CA VAL A 329 14.96 -1.21 -17.95
C VAL A 329 15.30 -2.48 -18.74
N GLY A 330 14.31 -3.34 -18.97
CA GLY A 330 14.44 -4.55 -19.80
C GLY A 330 14.02 -5.85 -19.10
N GLU A 331 13.72 -5.79 -17.81
CA GLU A 331 13.40 -6.96 -16.99
C GLU A 331 11.94 -7.41 -17.12
N ARG A 332 11.68 -8.64 -16.70
CA ARG A 332 10.36 -9.28 -16.76
C ARG A 332 9.97 -9.77 -15.39
N TYR A 333 8.74 -9.50 -14.98
CA TYR A 333 8.24 -9.82 -13.66
C TYR A 333 6.89 -10.53 -13.78
N LEU A 334 6.82 -11.76 -13.29
CA LEU A 334 5.56 -12.46 -13.08
C LEU A 334 5.11 -12.30 -11.63
N ILE A 335 3.94 -11.68 -11.44
CA ILE A 335 3.30 -11.52 -10.14
C ILE A 335 2.12 -12.48 -10.07
N GLN A 336 2.26 -13.55 -9.29
CA GLN A 336 1.22 -14.55 -9.11
C GLN A 336 0.40 -14.24 -7.85
N HIS A 337 -0.70 -13.51 -8.00
CA HIS A 337 -1.59 -13.16 -6.89
C HIS A 337 -2.98 -13.74 -7.11
N SER A 338 -3.51 -14.44 -6.11
CA SER A 338 -4.85 -15.04 -6.12
C SER A 338 -5.96 -14.08 -6.59
N ALA A 339 -7.06 -14.60 -7.13
CA ALA A 339 -8.26 -13.80 -7.42
C ALA A 339 -8.76 -13.10 -6.13
N GLY A 340 -9.36 -11.91 -6.23
CA GLY A 340 -9.82 -11.17 -5.04
C GLY A 340 -8.71 -10.65 -4.09
N SER A 341 -7.43 -10.90 -4.38
CA SER A 341 -6.27 -10.36 -3.66
C SER A 341 -6.05 -8.85 -3.82
N GLY A 342 -6.94 -8.17 -4.55
CA GLY A 342 -6.88 -6.72 -4.76
C GLY A 342 -5.78 -6.30 -5.73
N LYS A 343 -5.43 -7.15 -6.71
CA LYS A 343 -4.41 -6.88 -7.74
C LYS A 343 -4.52 -5.50 -8.37
N SER A 344 -5.74 -5.02 -8.63
CA SER A 344 -6.02 -3.70 -9.20
C SER A 344 -5.41 -2.54 -8.40
N ASN A 345 -5.35 -2.64 -7.05
CA ASN A 345 -4.64 -1.67 -6.22
C ASN A 345 -3.12 -1.76 -6.45
N SER A 346 -2.54 -2.96 -6.39
CA SER A 346 -1.10 -3.19 -6.60
C SER A 346 -0.64 -2.67 -7.97
N LEU A 347 -1.43 -2.96 -9.02
CA LEU A 347 -1.19 -2.47 -10.38
C LEU A 347 -1.23 -0.93 -10.44
N THR A 348 -2.25 -0.32 -9.82
CA THR A 348 -2.37 1.14 -9.82
C THR A 348 -1.21 1.80 -9.07
N TRP A 349 -0.86 1.27 -7.89
CA TRP A 349 0.26 1.79 -7.09
C TRP A 349 1.61 1.58 -7.78
N LEU A 350 1.79 0.48 -8.50
CA LEU A 350 2.97 0.26 -9.32
C LEU A 350 3.04 1.29 -10.46
N ALA A 351 1.95 1.47 -11.21
CA ALA A 351 1.91 2.42 -12.33
C ALA A 351 2.24 3.86 -11.91
N LEU A 352 1.77 4.27 -10.73
CA LEU A 352 2.01 5.61 -10.18
C LEU A 352 3.43 5.81 -9.66
N GLN A 353 4.12 4.75 -9.24
CA GLN A 353 5.45 4.84 -8.63
C GLN A 353 6.56 4.50 -9.61
N VAL A 354 6.37 3.53 -10.51
CA VAL A 354 7.40 3.07 -11.44
C VAL A 354 7.84 4.17 -12.40
N ILE A 355 6.94 5.09 -12.74
CA ILE A 355 7.26 6.23 -13.60
C ILE A 355 8.24 7.21 -12.95
N ASP A 356 8.34 7.22 -11.63
CA ASP A 356 9.24 8.08 -10.86
C ASP A 356 10.46 7.30 -10.31
N ALA A 357 10.61 6.02 -10.68
CA ALA A 357 11.78 5.22 -10.32
C ALA A 357 13.05 5.79 -10.97
N CYS A 358 14.10 5.95 -10.17
CA CYS A 358 15.43 6.40 -10.58
C CYS A 358 16.44 5.28 -10.29
N PRO A 359 17.52 5.14 -11.07
CA PRO A 359 18.48 4.08 -10.85
C PRO A 359 19.28 4.30 -9.56
N THR A 360 19.57 3.23 -8.82
CA THR A 360 20.47 3.28 -7.65
C THR A 360 21.95 3.19 -8.05
N THR A 361 22.23 2.78 -9.29
CA THR A 361 23.58 2.62 -9.84
C THR A 361 23.62 2.97 -11.32
N MET A 362 24.74 3.51 -11.79
CA MET A 362 24.97 3.76 -13.22
C MET A 362 25.15 2.44 -14.02
N ALA A 363 25.29 1.30 -13.35
CA ALA A 363 25.26 -0.02 -13.99
C ALA A 363 23.84 -0.46 -14.41
N ALA A 364 22.79 0.23 -13.92
CA ALA A 364 21.42 -0.08 -14.27
C ALA A 364 21.18 0.11 -15.77
N LYS A 365 20.55 -0.87 -16.41
CA LYS A 365 20.32 -0.88 -17.85
C LYS A 365 19.49 0.35 -18.26
N ARG A 366 19.99 1.04 -19.30
CA ARG A 366 19.36 2.26 -19.87
C ARG A 366 19.21 3.42 -18.88
N ALA A 367 19.97 3.42 -17.79
CA ALA A 367 20.15 4.59 -16.94
C ALA A 367 20.88 5.70 -17.71
N LYS A 368 20.36 6.93 -17.61
CA LYS A 368 20.99 8.13 -18.18
C LYS A 368 21.73 8.93 -17.10
N GLY A 369 21.21 8.91 -15.88
CA GLY A 369 21.81 9.47 -14.67
C GLY A 369 21.10 8.94 -13.43
N LEU A 370 21.73 9.07 -12.25
CA LEU A 370 21.16 8.65 -10.97
C LEU A 370 19.93 9.48 -10.54
N GLU A 371 19.87 10.73 -11.03
CA GLU A 371 18.77 11.67 -10.79
C GLU A 371 17.79 11.71 -11.98
N GLU A 372 17.93 10.79 -12.94
CA GLU A 372 17.02 10.68 -14.08
C GLU A 372 16.07 9.49 -13.94
N LYS A 373 14.81 9.71 -14.32
CA LYS A 373 13.77 8.68 -14.26
C LYS A 373 14.05 7.58 -15.30
N LEU A 374 13.91 6.33 -14.87
CA LEU A 374 14.12 5.15 -15.71
C LEU A 374 13.06 5.03 -16.81
N PHE A 375 11.82 5.45 -16.55
CA PHE A 375 10.69 5.29 -17.47
C PHE A 375 10.10 6.62 -17.89
N ASN A 376 9.82 6.75 -19.18
CA ASN A 376 9.05 7.86 -19.72
C ASN A 376 7.55 7.65 -19.45
N SER A 377 7.06 6.43 -19.65
CA SER A 377 5.64 6.10 -19.52
C SER A 377 5.41 4.72 -18.90
N ALA A 378 4.36 4.59 -18.10
CA ALA A 378 3.76 3.31 -17.72
C ALA A 378 2.49 3.08 -18.54
N ILE A 379 2.41 1.93 -19.19
CA ILE A 379 1.25 1.51 -19.98
C ILE A 379 0.58 0.35 -19.24
N VAL A 380 -0.62 0.61 -18.73
CA VAL A 380 -1.47 -0.36 -18.08
C VAL A 380 -2.39 -1.00 -19.11
N VAL A 381 -2.32 -2.32 -19.21
CA VAL A 381 -3.08 -3.12 -20.14
C VAL A 381 -4.02 -4.03 -19.34
N THR A 382 -5.33 -3.87 -19.55
CA THR A 382 -6.36 -4.57 -18.79
C THR A 382 -7.57 -4.87 -19.67
N ASP A 383 -8.40 -5.84 -19.29
CA ASP A 383 -9.73 -6.08 -19.86
C ASP A 383 -10.85 -5.28 -19.16
N ARG A 384 -10.55 -4.58 -18.05
CA ARG A 384 -11.56 -3.94 -17.19
C ARG A 384 -11.62 -2.43 -17.36
N THR A 385 -12.78 -1.92 -17.78
CA THR A 385 -13.10 -0.48 -17.73
C THR A 385 -13.06 0.09 -16.31
N LEU A 386 -13.41 -0.72 -15.29
CA LEU A 386 -13.40 -0.30 -13.88
C LEU A 386 -11.99 0.06 -13.37
N LEU A 387 -10.95 -0.49 -13.98
CA LEU A 387 -9.57 -0.18 -13.59
C LEU A 387 -9.19 1.27 -13.96
N ASP A 388 -9.74 1.80 -15.04
CA ASP A 388 -9.52 3.18 -15.47
C ASP A 388 -10.02 4.18 -14.45
N ASP A 389 -11.23 3.95 -13.91
CA ASP A 389 -11.81 4.79 -12.87
C ASP A 389 -10.99 4.74 -11.59
N GLN A 390 -10.46 3.57 -11.24
CA GLN A 390 -9.61 3.38 -10.07
C GLN A 390 -8.27 4.11 -10.20
N ILE A 391 -7.60 3.99 -11.35
CA ILE A 391 -6.36 4.73 -11.65
C ILE A 391 -6.62 6.23 -11.62
N THR A 392 -7.70 6.68 -12.26
CA THR A 392 -8.10 8.10 -12.29
C THR A 392 -8.38 8.64 -10.89
N ALA A 393 -9.12 7.90 -10.07
CA ALA A 393 -9.42 8.28 -8.70
C ALA A 393 -8.15 8.38 -7.85
N ASN A 394 -7.22 7.42 -8.01
CA ASN A 394 -5.94 7.43 -7.31
C ASN A 394 -5.06 8.62 -7.74
N ILE A 395 -4.93 8.91 -9.03
CA ILE A 395 -4.17 10.08 -9.53
C ILE A 395 -4.68 11.37 -8.89
N ARG A 396 -6.01 11.55 -8.79
CA ARG A 396 -6.61 12.70 -8.11
C ARG A 396 -6.29 12.70 -6.61
N ALA A 397 -6.42 11.55 -5.94
CA ALA A 397 -6.18 11.42 -4.51
C ALA A 397 -4.71 11.71 -4.10
N PHE A 398 -3.76 11.41 -4.98
CA PHE A 398 -2.33 11.69 -4.79
C PHE A 398 -1.91 13.10 -5.25
N GLY A 399 -2.87 13.93 -5.69
CA GLY A 399 -2.62 15.32 -6.07
C GLY A 399 -1.84 15.49 -7.38
N GLN A 400 -1.71 14.43 -8.18
CA GLN A 400 -1.11 14.51 -9.50
C GLN A 400 -2.11 15.07 -10.52
N THR A 401 -1.60 15.79 -11.53
CA THR A 401 -2.45 16.43 -12.54
C THR A 401 -2.92 15.38 -13.55
N LEU A 402 -4.23 15.31 -13.83
CA LEU A 402 -4.81 14.41 -14.85
C LEU A 402 -4.18 14.57 -16.25
N LYS A 403 -3.48 15.66 -16.52
CA LYS A 403 -2.74 15.90 -17.78
C LYS A 403 -1.68 14.84 -18.07
N ILE A 404 -1.12 14.19 -17.05
CA ILE A 404 -0.11 13.14 -17.22
C ILE A 404 -0.73 11.79 -17.60
N PHE A 405 -2.06 11.67 -17.50
CA PHE A 405 -2.84 10.47 -17.74
C PHE A 405 -3.52 10.52 -19.12
N ALA A 406 -3.63 9.37 -19.77
CA ALA A 406 -4.46 9.18 -20.95
C ALA A 406 -5.13 7.81 -20.92
N HIS A 407 -6.42 7.78 -21.23
CA HIS A 407 -7.15 6.55 -21.50
C HIS A 407 -7.30 6.37 -23.01
N ALA A 408 -6.65 5.35 -23.56
CA ALA A 408 -6.57 5.11 -24.99
C ALA A 408 -7.71 4.21 -25.48
N THR A 409 -8.78 4.82 -25.98
CA THR A 409 -9.96 4.10 -26.49
C THR A 409 -9.72 3.46 -27.87
N SER A 410 -8.77 3.98 -28.65
CA SER A 410 -8.41 3.51 -30.00
C SER A 410 -6.89 3.39 -30.16
N SER A 411 -6.44 2.62 -31.15
CA SER A 411 -5.00 2.47 -31.46
C SER A 411 -4.35 3.79 -31.88
N SER A 412 -5.10 4.68 -32.55
CA SER A 412 -4.65 6.04 -32.88
C SER A 412 -4.40 6.90 -31.64
N LYS A 413 -5.34 6.92 -30.68
CA LYS A 413 -5.16 7.62 -29.40
C LYS A 413 -4.04 7.03 -28.55
N LEU A 414 -3.83 5.72 -28.63
CA LEU A 414 -2.72 5.04 -27.97
C LEU A 414 -1.38 5.55 -28.52
N LYS A 415 -1.24 5.59 -29.84
CA LYS A 415 -0.06 6.14 -30.52
C LYS A 415 0.16 7.61 -30.13
N GLU A 416 -0.87 8.44 -30.22
CA GLU A 416 -0.81 9.85 -29.82
C GLU A 416 -0.37 10.03 -28.36
N ALA A 417 -0.90 9.21 -27.43
CA ALA A 417 -0.53 9.26 -26.03
C ALA A 417 0.95 8.88 -25.79
N ILE A 418 1.45 7.87 -26.50
CA ILE A 418 2.85 7.42 -26.43
C ILE A 418 3.78 8.50 -27.01
N GLU A 419 3.50 8.99 -28.21
CA GLU A 419 4.29 10.02 -28.89
C GLU A 419 4.26 11.35 -28.12
N GLY A 420 3.07 11.73 -27.62
CA GLY A 420 2.84 12.90 -26.80
C GLY A 420 3.40 12.82 -25.37
N GLY A 421 4.02 11.70 -24.99
CA GLY A 421 4.76 11.57 -23.73
C GLY A 421 3.87 11.54 -22.47
N LYS A 422 2.65 10.99 -22.58
CA LYS A 422 1.79 10.76 -21.42
C LYS A 422 2.48 9.80 -20.45
N ARG A 423 2.56 10.16 -19.16
CA ARG A 423 3.31 9.39 -18.16
C ARG A 423 2.57 8.11 -17.78
N ILE A 424 1.24 8.11 -17.76
CA ILE A 424 0.43 6.93 -17.46
C ILE A 424 -0.61 6.79 -18.57
N ILE A 425 -0.65 5.61 -19.18
CA ILE A 425 -1.57 5.30 -20.28
C ILE A 425 -2.32 4.03 -19.90
N THR A 426 -3.64 4.05 -19.97
CA THR A 426 -4.45 2.82 -19.84
C THR A 426 -5.06 2.43 -21.18
N THR A 427 -5.06 1.13 -21.46
CA THR A 427 -5.59 0.59 -22.72
C THR A 427 -6.07 -0.85 -22.52
N THR A 428 -6.81 -1.34 -23.51
CA THR A 428 -7.28 -2.72 -23.54
C THR A 428 -6.26 -3.68 -24.13
N ILE A 429 -6.33 -4.95 -23.73
CA ILE A 429 -5.40 -6.01 -24.16
C ILE A 429 -5.41 -6.26 -25.68
N GLN A 430 -6.56 -6.06 -26.34
CA GLN A 430 -6.70 -6.19 -27.80
C GLN A 430 -5.76 -5.24 -28.57
N LYS A 431 -5.36 -4.12 -27.94
CA LYS A 431 -4.50 -3.10 -28.55
C LYS A 431 -3.00 -3.35 -28.30
N PHE A 432 -2.64 -4.41 -27.58
CA PHE A 432 -1.25 -4.78 -27.31
C PHE A 432 -0.34 -4.88 -28.55
N PRO A 433 -0.76 -5.48 -29.69
CA PRO A 433 0.09 -5.50 -30.89
C PRO A 433 0.50 -4.09 -31.37
N PHE A 434 -0.42 -3.12 -31.30
CA PHE A 434 -0.15 -1.74 -31.68
C PHE A 434 0.83 -1.05 -30.73
N ILE A 435 0.81 -1.40 -29.44
CA ILE A 435 1.82 -0.94 -28.47
C ILE A 435 3.20 -1.38 -28.93
N CYS A 436 3.36 -2.66 -29.23
CA CYS A 436 4.65 -3.22 -29.62
C CYS A 436 5.21 -2.65 -30.92
N ASP A 437 4.37 -2.23 -31.88
CA ASP A 437 4.83 -1.55 -33.09
C ASP A 437 5.21 -0.10 -32.80
N THR A 438 4.34 0.64 -32.08
CA THR A 438 4.60 2.05 -31.74
C THR A 438 5.88 2.19 -30.90
N ILE A 439 6.12 1.30 -29.94
CA ILE A 439 7.32 1.35 -29.09
C ILE A 439 8.62 1.17 -29.88
N LYS A 440 8.60 0.41 -30.98
CA LYS A 440 9.78 0.26 -31.85
C LYS A 440 10.13 1.60 -32.51
N ASP A 441 9.12 2.40 -32.84
CA ASP A 441 9.30 3.72 -33.45
C ASP A 441 9.87 4.76 -32.46
N VAL A 442 9.72 4.54 -31.14
CA VAL A 442 10.24 5.40 -30.06
C VAL A 442 11.29 4.70 -29.19
N SER A 443 12.31 4.13 -29.83
CA SER A 443 13.36 3.32 -29.20
C SER A 443 14.26 4.06 -28.17
N ASP A 444 14.27 5.39 -28.20
CA ASP A 444 14.98 6.28 -27.26
C ASP A 444 14.25 6.45 -25.92
N ARG A 445 12.95 6.11 -25.88
CA ARG A 445 12.09 6.16 -24.69
C ARG A 445 11.97 4.81 -24.02
N ASN A 446 11.75 4.83 -22.71
CA ASN A 446 11.64 3.65 -21.86
C ASN A 446 10.21 3.49 -21.35
N PHE A 447 9.69 2.26 -21.37
CA PHE A 447 8.30 1.96 -21.02
C PHE A 447 8.17 0.87 -19.95
N ALA A 448 7.28 1.07 -18.99
CA ALA A 448 6.84 0.05 -18.05
C ALA A 448 5.50 -0.51 -18.53
N ILE A 449 5.47 -1.77 -18.96
CA ILE A 449 4.26 -2.42 -19.48
C ILE A 449 3.66 -3.27 -18.37
N ILE A 450 2.52 -2.85 -17.83
CA ILE A 450 1.85 -3.53 -16.71
C ILE A 450 0.60 -4.23 -17.26
N ILE A 451 0.54 -5.55 -17.13
CA ILE A 451 -0.48 -6.39 -17.73
C ILE A 451 -1.31 -7.02 -16.61
N ASP A 452 -2.61 -6.75 -16.58
CA ASP A 452 -3.55 -7.48 -15.72
C ASP A 452 -4.01 -8.78 -16.42
N GLU A 453 -4.23 -9.81 -15.62
CA GLU A 453 -4.67 -11.15 -16.06
C GLU A 453 -3.82 -11.78 -17.18
N ALA A 454 -2.49 -11.86 -16.96
CA ALA A 454 -1.54 -12.49 -17.88
C ALA A 454 -1.61 -14.04 -17.92
N HIS A 455 -2.80 -14.64 -17.76
CA HIS A 455 -3.04 -16.07 -17.94
C HIS A 455 -3.74 -16.35 -19.26
N SER A 456 -3.24 -17.34 -19.99
CA SER A 456 -3.92 -17.90 -21.15
C SER A 456 -5.18 -18.71 -20.74
N SER A 457 -6.31 -18.40 -21.38
CA SER A 457 -7.60 -19.08 -21.58
C SER A 457 -8.58 -19.28 -20.41
N GLN A 458 -9.76 -18.66 -20.53
CA GLN A 458 -11.05 -19.38 -20.51
C GLN A 458 -11.72 -19.28 -21.91
N SER A 459 -11.48 -20.25 -22.79
CA SER A 459 -12.04 -20.23 -24.16
C SER A 459 -12.06 -21.63 -24.81
N GLY A 460 -12.60 -22.63 -24.12
CA GLY A 460 -13.11 -23.80 -24.84
C GLY A 460 -14.38 -23.37 -25.59
N ILE A 461 -14.33 -23.27 -26.94
CA ILE A 461 -15.43 -23.38 -27.95
C ILE A 461 -15.18 -22.54 -29.24
N ALA A 462 -14.17 -21.64 -29.33
CA ALA A 462 -14.08 -20.70 -30.47
C ALA A 462 -13.18 -21.11 -31.66
N SER A 463 -12.64 -22.32 -31.71
CA SER A 463 -11.58 -22.69 -32.68
C SER A 463 -12.03 -22.88 -34.13
N ASP A 464 -13.33 -23.08 -34.41
CA ASP A 464 -13.79 -23.43 -35.77
C ASP A 464 -14.03 -22.23 -36.70
N LYS A 465 -14.04 -21.00 -36.21
CA LYS A 465 -14.32 -19.80 -37.04
C LYS A 465 -13.09 -19.03 -37.51
N MET A 466 -11.92 -19.27 -36.91
CA MET A 466 -10.71 -18.45 -37.16
C MET A 466 -10.02 -18.77 -38.49
N ASN A 467 -10.13 -20.00 -38.98
CA ASN A 467 -9.54 -20.39 -40.26
C ASN A 467 -10.30 -19.85 -41.49
N ALA A 468 -11.54 -19.38 -41.32
CA ALA A 468 -12.35 -18.87 -42.43
C ALA A 468 -12.09 -17.40 -42.76
N SER A 469 -11.61 -16.59 -41.81
CA SER A 469 -11.42 -15.14 -42.00
C SER A 469 -10.01 -14.74 -42.43
N MET A 470 -9.00 -15.61 -42.27
CA MET A 470 -7.61 -15.26 -42.57
C MET A 470 -7.21 -15.43 -44.06
N GLN A 471 -8.14 -15.89 -44.91
CA GLN A 471 -7.94 -15.99 -46.36
C GLN A 471 -8.53 -14.81 -47.17
N GLN A 472 -9.16 -13.81 -46.54
CA GLN A 472 -9.65 -12.64 -47.27
C GLN A 472 -9.09 -11.31 -46.74
N ASN A 473 -8.30 -10.70 -47.63
CA ASN A 473 -8.14 -9.27 -47.87
C ASN A 473 -7.00 -8.53 -47.14
N GLY A 474 -5.95 -8.29 -47.93
CA GLY A 474 -5.23 -7.02 -47.88
C GLY A 474 -6.14 -5.85 -48.26
N SER A 475 -5.75 -4.66 -47.81
CA SER A 475 -6.38 -3.34 -48.02
C SER A 475 -7.79 -3.13 -47.44
N SER A 476 -7.86 -2.54 -46.23
CA SER A 476 -8.82 -1.46 -45.88
C SER A 476 -8.66 -0.99 -44.43
N GLU A 477 -8.65 0.33 -44.24
CA GLU A 477 -8.75 1.06 -42.96
C GLU A 477 -10.13 0.90 -42.30
N GLN A 478 -10.42 -0.25 -41.71
CA GLN A 478 -11.57 -0.40 -40.81
C GLN A 478 -11.10 -0.93 -39.47
N ASP A 479 -11.47 -0.19 -38.42
CA ASP A 479 -11.56 -0.63 -37.03
C ASP A 479 -12.39 -1.92 -36.98
N ALA A 480 -11.76 -3.05 -37.26
CA ALA A 480 -12.29 -4.34 -36.90
C ALA A 480 -12.06 -4.47 -35.40
N ASP A 481 -13.10 -4.13 -34.64
CA ASP A 481 -13.39 -4.84 -33.40
C ASP A 481 -13.43 -6.33 -33.78
N THR A 482 -12.28 -7.00 -33.67
CA THR A 482 -12.15 -8.44 -33.88
C THR A 482 -12.82 -9.15 -32.72
N GLY A 483 -14.14 -9.07 -32.68
CA GLY A 483 -14.99 -9.93 -31.89
C GLY A 483 -14.83 -11.35 -32.39
N GLY A 484 -14.00 -12.14 -31.70
CA GLY A 484 -13.89 -13.59 -31.92
C GLY A 484 -12.49 -14.15 -32.09
N ALA A 485 -11.42 -13.33 -32.07
CA ALA A 485 -10.07 -13.87 -31.86
C ALA A 485 -9.87 -14.09 -30.36
N ASP A 486 -9.41 -15.28 -29.98
CA ASP A 486 -9.01 -15.56 -28.60
C ASP A 486 -7.85 -14.60 -28.27
N THR A 487 -8.14 -13.55 -27.50
CA THR A 487 -7.16 -12.51 -27.14
C THR A 487 -5.89 -13.11 -26.56
N ASP A 488 -6.01 -14.29 -25.97
CA ASP A 488 -4.97 -15.05 -25.33
C ASP A 488 -4.04 -15.73 -26.34
N GLU A 489 -4.57 -16.27 -27.43
CA GLU A 489 -3.75 -16.78 -28.54
C GLU A 489 -3.02 -15.63 -29.25
N LEU A 490 -3.68 -14.47 -29.37
CA LEU A 490 -3.06 -13.28 -29.94
C LEU A 490 -1.92 -12.78 -29.05
N ILE A 491 -2.08 -12.72 -27.73
CA ILE A 491 -0.98 -12.40 -26.80
C ILE A 491 0.12 -13.44 -26.92
N GLU A 492 -0.21 -14.73 -26.88
CA GLU A 492 0.79 -15.80 -26.91
C GLU A 492 1.60 -15.76 -28.21
N LYS A 493 0.93 -15.53 -29.35
CA LYS A 493 1.50 -15.37 -30.68
C LYS A 493 2.34 -14.10 -30.79
N LEU A 494 1.82 -12.95 -30.36
CA LEU A 494 2.56 -11.68 -30.39
C LEU A 494 3.79 -11.71 -29.48
N MET A 495 3.68 -12.37 -28.34
CA MET A 495 4.80 -12.56 -27.41
C MET A 495 5.78 -13.66 -27.86
N LYS A 496 5.35 -14.64 -28.68
CA LYS A 496 6.23 -15.63 -29.34
C LYS A 496 6.97 -15.02 -30.54
N GLU A 497 6.28 -14.23 -31.35
CA GLU A 497 6.78 -13.70 -32.63
C GLU A 497 7.59 -12.40 -32.48
N ARG A 498 7.30 -11.58 -31.46
CA ARG A 498 8.03 -10.33 -31.23
C ARG A 498 9.10 -10.53 -30.16
N LYS A 499 10.36 -10.27 -30.53
CA LYS A 499 11.42 -10.02 -29.53
C LYS A 499 10.95 -8.88 -28.64
N MET A 500 10.65 -9.18 -27.38
CA MET A 500 10.29 -8.20 -26.37
C MET A 500 11.31 -7.05 -26.39
N SER A 501 10.83 -5.81 -26.43
CA SER A 501 11.69 -4.67 -26.70
C SER A 501 12.63 -4.41 -25.51
N THR A 502 13.89 -4.09 -25.81
CA THR A 502 14.92 -3.83 -24.77
C THR A 502 14.70 -2.52 -24.02
N ASN A 503 13.83 -1.64 -24.53
CA ASN A 503 13.40 -0.42 -23.88
C ASN A 503 12.11 -0.59 -23.05
N CYS A 504 11.72 -1.84 -22.74
CA CYS A 504 10.53 -2.14 -21.95
C CYS A 504 10.84 -3.07 -20.78
N SER A 505 10.30 -2.75 -19.61
CA SER A 505 10.13 -3.72 -18.52
C SER A 505 8.67 -4.19 -18.47
N TYR A 506 8.45 -5.48 -18.24
CA TYR A 506 7.11 -6.07 -18.27
C TYR A 506 6.70 -6.62 -16.90
N PHE A 507 5.54 -6.20 -16.42
CA PHE A 507 4.97 -6.57 -15.12
C PHE A 507 3.64 -7.29 -15.33
N ALA A 508 3.68 -8.62 -15.33
CA ALA A 508 2.56 -9.48 -15.64
C ALA A 508 1.89 -9.97 -14.35
N PHE A 509 0.66 -9.51 -14.08
CA PHE A 509 -0.15 -9.96 -12.94
C PHE A 509 -1.08 -11.08 -13.36
N THR A 510 -1.16 -12.15 -12.58
CA THR A 510 -2.08 -13.25 -12.85
C THR A 510 -2.37 -14.06 -11.59
N ALA A 511 -3.52 -14.73 -11.53
CA ALA A 511 -3.82 -15.69 -10.46
C ALA A 511 -3.32 -17.11 -10.78
N THR A 512 -3.34 -17.49 -12.06
CA THR A 512 -3.17 -18.87 -12.52
C THR A 512 -2.24 -18.91 -13.74
N PRO A 513 -0.93 -18.68 -13.56
CA PRO A 513 0.01 -18.72 -14.67
C PRO A 513 0.08 -20.13 -15.27
N LYS A 514 0.06 -20.24 -16.60
CA LYS A 514 0.46 -21.48 -17.28
C LYS A 514 1.99 -21.59 -17.34
N ARG A 515 2.48 -22.76 -17.71
CA ARG A 515 3.92 -23.05 -17.81
C ARG A 515 4.63 -22.07 -18.75
N GLU A 516 4.02 -21.76 -19.88
CA GLU A 516 4.54 -20.83 -20.89
C GLU A 516 4.62 -19.39 -20.35
N THR A 517 3.67 -18.99 -19.50
CA THR A 517 3.72 -17.71 -18.79
C THR A 517 4.89 -17.65 -17.80
N LEU A 518 5.12 -18.75 -17.06
CA LEU A 518 6.26 -18.89 -16.13
C LEU A 518 7.59 -18.83 -16.87
N GLU A 519 7.75 -19.59 -17.95
CA GLU A 519 8.97 -19.58 -18.77
C GLU A 519 9.27 -18.19 -19.37
N ARG A 520 8.23 -17.37 -19.59
CA ARG A 520 8.37 -16.07 -20.24
C ARG A 520 8.63 -14.90 -19.29
N PHE A 521 7.89 -14.85 -18.19
CA PHE A 521 7.90 -13.74 -17.24
C PHE A 521 8.42 -14.13 -15.85
N GLY A 522 8.40 -15.42 -15.54
CA GLY A 522 8.99 -15.96 -14.32
C GLY A 522 10.50 -15.90 -14.38
N TRP A 523 11.11 -16.17 -13.23
CA TRP A 523 12.56 -16.17 -13.07
C TRP A 523 13.02 -17.59 -12.88
N GLU A 524 14.04 -17.97 -13.65
CA GLU A 524 14.69 -19.26 -13.52
C GLU A 524 15.37 -19.35 -12.15
N ASP A 525 15.04 -20.41 -11.42
CA ASP A 525 15.70 -20.73 -10.16
C ASP A 525 17.00 -21.48 -10.43
N VAL A 526 18.08 -20.72 -10.59
CA VAL A 526 19.42 -21.24 -10.89
C VAL A 526 20.08 -21.96 -9.70
N ASN A 527 19.66 -21.64 -8.48
CA ASN A 527 20.28 -22.11 -7.24
C ASN A 527 19.43 -23.13 -6.47
N GLY A 528 18.16 -23.32 -6.83
CA GLY A 528 17.22 -24.18 -6.11
C GLY A 528 16.67 -23.52 -4.83
N GLU A 529 16.63 -22.19 -4.78
CA GLU A 529 16.20 -21.42 -3.62
C GLU A 529 14.66 -21.30 -3.53
N ARG A 530 13.97 -21.35 -4.68
CA ARG A 530 12.51 -21.21 -4.82
C ARG A 530 11.84 -22.56 -5.03
N GLY A 531 12.59 -23.56 -5.51
CA GLY A 531 12.16 -24.94 -5.60
C GLY A 531 13.15 -25.79 -6.40
N GLU A 532 12.70 -26.30 -7.54
CA GLU A 532 13.50 -27.17 -8.38
C GLU A 532 14.39 -26.34 -9.32
N LYS A 533 15.67 -26.66 -9.33
CA LYS A 533 16.67 -25.98 -10.14
C LYS A 533 16.33 -26.03 -11.63
N GLY A 534 16.44 -24.89 -12.32
CA GLY A 534 16.15 -24.75 -13.74
C GLY A 534 14.66 -24.58 -14.07
N LYS A 535 13.78 -24.54 -13.06
CA LYS A 535 12.37 -24.16 -13.26
C LYS A 535 12.15 -22.68 -13.06
N PHE A 536 11.10 -22.17 -13.68
CA PHE A 536 10.70 -20.77 -13.59
C PHE A 536 9.65 -20.56 -12.50
N TYR A 537 9.85 -19.54 -11.68
CA TYR A 537 8.98 -19.19 -10.56
C TYR A 537 8.53 -17.73 -10.67
N PRO A 538 7.35 -17.37 -10.12
CA PRO A 538 6.95 -15.98 -10.07
C PRO A 538 7.96 -15.14 -9.27
N PHE A 539 8.10 -13.87 -9.65
CA PHE A 539 8.84 -12.87 -8.88
C PHE A 539 8.21 -12.67 -7.50
N HIS A 540 6.87 -12.70 -7.44
CA HIS A 540 6.11 -12.56 -6.20
C HIS A 540 4.88 -13.47 -6.20
N LEU A 541 4.61 -14.10 -5.05
CA LEU A 541 3.50 -15.05 -4.87
C LEU A 541 2.63 -14.64 -3.70
N TYR A 542 1.32 -14.55 -3.96
CA TYR A 542 0.26 -14.54 -2.94
C TYR A 542 -0.76 -15.62 -3.34
N SER A 543 -0.67 -16.78 -2.68
CA SER A 543 -1.35 -18.01 -3.15
C SER A 543 -2.85 -18.02 -2.84
N MET A 544 -3.60 -18.84 -3.58
CA MET A 544 -5.01 -19.11 -3.27
C MET A 544 -5.17 -19.69 -1.86
N LYS A 545 -4.28 -20.60 -1.45
CA LYS A 545 -4.28 -21.19 -0.11
C LYS A 545 -4.17 -20.12 0.98
N GLN A 546 -3.21 -19.20 0.85
CA GLN A 546 -3.10 -18.07 1.77
C GLN A 546 -4.38 -17.23 1.78
N ALA A 547 -4.92 -16.88 0.62
CA ALA A 547 -6.12 -16.06 0.52
C ALA A 547 -7.36 -16.72 1.17
N ILE A 548 -7.47 -18.05 1.08
CA ILE A 548 -8.53 -18.85 1.72
C ILE A 548 -8.35 -18.84 3.23
N GLU A 549 -7.17 -19.17 3.73
CA GLU A 549 -6.88 -19.24 5.17
C GLU A 549 -6.96 -17.86 5.86
N GLU A 550 -6.73 -16.79 5.11
CA GLU A 550 -6.93 -15.40 5.55
C GLU A 550 -8.40 -14.92 5.43
N GLY A 551 -9.29 -15.74 4.86
CA GLY A 551 -10.72 -15.47 4.75
C GLY A 551 -11.12 -14.47 3.66
N PHE A 552 -10.26 -14.25 2.66
CA PHE A 552 -10.56 -13.36 1.53
C PHE A 552 -11.31 -14.06 0.39
N ILE A 553 -11.19 -15.39 0.30
CA ILE A 553 -11.86 -16.23 -0.69
C ILE A 553 -12.44 -17.44 0.03
N LEU A 554 -13.59 -17.91 -0.42
CA LEU A 554 -14.19 -19.13 0.09
C LEU A 554 -13.50 -20.35 -0.52
N ASP A 555 -13.22 -21.36 0.31
CA ASP A 555 -12.83 -22.67 -0.19
C ASP A 555 -14.06 -23.42 -0.72
N VAL A 556 -14.20 -23.43 -2.04
CA VAL A 556 -15.30 -24.15 -2.72
C VAL A 556 -15.18 -25.66 -2.60
N LEU A 557 -13.98 -26.20 -2.29
CA LEU A 557 -13.76 -27.64 -2.15
C LEU A 557 -14.27 -28.18 -0.81
N THR A 558 -14.32 -27.34 0.23
CA THR A 558 -14.81 -27.74 1.57
C THR A 558 -16.25 -28.30 1.52
N ASN A 559 -17.08 -27.84 0.58
CA ASN A 559 -18.46 -28.31 0.40
C ASN A 559 -18.69 -28.95 -0.99
N TYR A 560 -17.63 -29.47 -1.62
CA TYR A 560 -17.74 -30.12 -2.92
C TYR A 560 -18.18 -31.59 -2.75
N THR A 561 -19.42 -31.87 -3.11
CA THR A 561 -19.97 -33.23 -3.13
C THR A 561 -19.94 -33.79 -4.54
N THR A 562 -19.29 -34.93 -4.73
CA THR A 562 -19.31 -35.65 -6.01
C THR A 562 -20.68 -36.27 -6.27
N TYR A 563 -21.06 -36.45 -7.53
CA TYR A 563 -22.32 -37.12 -7.89
C TYR A 563 -22.48 -38.49 -7.23
N GLN A 564 -21.39 -39.24 -7.09
CA GLN A 564 -21.38 -40.56 -6.46
C GLN A 564 -21.65 -40.47 -4.96
N GLY A 565 -21.03 -39.52 -4.26
CA GLY A 565 -21.32 -39.27 -2.84
C GLY A 565 -22.74 -38.77 -2.61
N TYR A 566 -23.26 -37.90 -3.50
CA TYR A 566 -24.65 -37.43 -3.42
C TYR A 566 -25.66 -38.57 -3.62
N TYR A 567 -25.39 -39.48 -4.55
CA TYR A 567 -26.22 -40.67 -4.76
C TYR A 567 -26.27 -41.58 -3.53
N GLU A 568 -25.12 -41.82 -2.87
CA GLU A 568 -25.06 -42.62 -1.65
C GLU A 568 -25.81 -41.98 -0.49
N VAL A 569 -25.70 -40.65 -0.32
CA VAL A 569 -26.47 -39.90 0.69
C VAL A 569 -27.98 -39.99 0.43
N ILE A 570 -28.44 -39.83 -0.81
CA ILE A 570 -29.86 -40.01 -1.15
C ILE A 570 -30.33 -41.43 -0.87
N LYS A 571 -29.50 -42.43 -1.18
CA LYS A 571 -29.84 -43.84 -0.96
C LYS A 571 -29.99 -44.13 0.53
N SER A 572 -29.12 -43.58 1.39
CA SER A 572 -29.19 -43.73 2.85
C SER A 572 -30.37 -43.00 3.52
N ILE A 573 -31.00 -42.03 2.85
CA ILE A 573 -32.18 -41.30 3.35
C ILE A 573 -33.49 -42.03 3.00
N LYS A 574 -33.45 -42.99 2.08
CA LYS A 574 -34.60 -43.79 1.63
C LYS A 574 -34.73 -45.16 2.31
N GLU A 575 -33.80 -45.49 3.22
CA GLU A 575 -33.94 -46.56 4.21
C GLU A 575 -34.30 -45.92 5.57
#